data_AF-A0A510IRT8-F1
#
_entry.id   AF-A0A510IRT8-F1
#
_cell.length_a   1.000
_cell.length_b   1.000
_cell.length_c   1.000
_cell.angle_alpha   90.00
_cell.angle_beta   90.00
_cell.angle_gamma   90.00
#
_symmetry.space_group_name_H-M   'P 1'
#
loop_
_entity.id
_entity.type
_entity.pdbx_description
1 polymer ?
#
loop_
_entity_poly.entity_id
_entity_poly.type
_entity_poly.pdbx_seq_one_letter_code
_entity_poly.pdbx_strand_id
1 'polypeptide(L)'
;MILTFIIIVIVIVAISRLAYSVYSMLVIGMKDPLDHKVFQTIFGEIITLLIALEFSRTLQYVVTRQQSIIQTTVVVLIAILALARKFIILDLDKVSAGELLGLAAATLALGLTYLILKIRKNTP
;
A
#
# COMPACT_ATOMS: atom_id res chain seq x y z
N MET A 1 -14.71 -11.10 14.31
CA MET A 1 -13.79 -12.26 14.45
C MET A 1 -13.36 -12.83 13.10
N ILE A 2 -14.27 -13.05 12.14
CA ILE A 2 -13.92 -13.51 10.77
C ILE A 2 -12.92 -12.58 10.06
N LEU A 3 -13.12 -11.25 10.14
CA LEU A 3 -12.22 -10.27 9.54
C LEU A 3 -10.78 -10.39 10.06
N THR A 4 -10.61 -10.49 11.38
CA THR A 4 -9.29 -10.64 12.01
C THR A 4 -8.58 -11.92 11.55
N PHE A 5 -9.32 -13.03 11.43
CA PHE A 5 -8.79 -14.29 10.95
C PHE A 5 -8.31 -14.21 9.50
N ILE A 6 -9.10 -13.59 8.62
CA ILE A 6 -8.74 -13.37 7.21
C ILE A 6 -7.44 -12.55 7.11
N ILE A 7 -7.31 -11.50 7.92
CA ILE A 7 -6.12 -10.65 7.90
C ILE A 7 -4.87 -11.43 8.35
N ILE A 8 -4.98 -12.26 9.38
CA ILE A 8 -3.84 -13.09 9.85
C ILE A 8 -3.37 -14.05 8.75
N VAL A 9 -4.30 -14.71 8.05
CA VAL A 9 -3.96 -15.62 6.94
C VAL A 9 -3.26 -14.86 5.81
N ILE A 10 -3.76 -13.69 5.42
CA ILE A 10 -3.14 -12.85 4.38
C ILE A 10 -1.72 -12.45 4.78
N VAL A 11 -1.49 -12.07 6.04
CA VAL A 11 -0.16 -11.69 6.54
C VAL A 11 0.81 -12.87 6.46
N ILE A 12 0.41 -14.07 6.89
CA ILE A 12 1.26 -15.27 6.83
C ILE A 12 1.65 -15.58 5.38
N VAL A 13 0.68 -15.59 4.46
CA VAL A 13 0.93 -15.85 3.03
C VAL A 13 1.90 -14.82 2.43
N ALA A 14 1.72 -13.55 2.77
CA ALA A 14 2.57 -12.48 2.27
C ALA A 14 4.00 -12.57 2.81
N ILE A 15 4.18 -12.93 4.09
CA ILE A 15 5.51 -13.19 4.68
C ILE A 15 6.18 -14.37 4.00
N SER A 16 5.47 -15.48 3.79
CA SER A 16 6.02 -16.66 3.08
C SER A 16 6.45 -16.33 1.65
N ARG A 17 5.66 -15.51 0.94
CA ARG A 17 5.98 -15.07 -0.42
C ARG A 17 7.23 -14.18 -0.45
N LEU A 18 7.36 -13.25 0.49
CA LEU A 18 8.56 -12.42 0.63
C LEU A 18 9.79 -13.27 0.96
N ALA A 19 9.68 -14.23 1.88
CA ALA A 19 10.78 -15.12 2.24
C ALA A 19 11.24 -15.95 1.03
N TYR A 20 10.31 -16.49 0.23
CA TYR A 20 10.63 -17.20 -1.00
C TYR A 20 11.27 -16.29 -2.05
N SER A 21 10.75 -15.07 -2.23
CA SER A 21 11.29 -14.05 -3.15
C SER A 21 12.75 -13.73 -2.80
N VAL A 22 13.02 -13.39 -1.54
CA VAL A 22 14.37 -13.11 -1.02
C VAL A 22 15.29 -14.33 -1.16
N TYR A 23 14.82 -15.52 -0.80
CA TYR A 23 15.61 -16.75 -0.91
C TYR A 23 15.96 -17.08 -2.38
N SER A 24 14.97 -17.01 -3.28
CA SER A 24 15.18 -17.29 -4.71
C SER A 24 16.15 -16.29 -5.35
N MET A 25 16.07 -15.00 -4.97
CA MET A 25 17.03 -13.99 -5.43
C MET A 25 18.43 -14.21 -4.88
N LEU A 26 18.56 -14.55 -3.59
CA LEU A 26 19.85 -14.74 -2.94
C LEU A 26 20.57 -16.01 -3.43
N VAL A 27 19.83 -17.06 -3.78
CA VAL A 27 20.38 -18.40 -4.09
C VAL A 27 20.44 -18.71 -5.59
N ILE A 28 19.53 -18.18 -6.40
CA ILE A 28 19.40 -18.52 -7.84
C ILE A 28 19.90 -17.38 -8.76
N GLY A 29 20.04 -16.14 -8.25
CA GLY A 29 20.35 -14.95 -9.04
C GLY A 29 21.83 -14.60 -9.17
N MET A 30 22.57 -15.29 -10.06
CA MET A 30 23.79 -14.73 -10.66
C MET A 30 23.44 -13.68 -11.72
N LYS A 31 23.25 -12.42 -11.29
CA LYS A 31 23.58 -11.17 -11.99
C LYS A 31 23.09 -10.02 -11.10
N ASP A 32 24.02 -9.39 -10.40
CA ASP A 32 23.85 -8.20 -9.56
C ASP A 32 22.59 -8.14 -8.69
N PRO A 33 22.68 -8.56 -7.41
CA PRO A 33 21.68 -8.27 -6.37
C PRO A 33 21.38 -6.76 -6.16
N LEU A 34 22.16 -5.88 -6.82
CA LEU A 34 22.03 -4.43 -6.88
C LEU A 34 21.28 -3.93 -8.14
N ASP A 35 20.77 -4.83 -8.99
CA ASP A 35 19.93 -4.44 -10.12
C ASP A 35 18.68 -3.72 -9.58
N HIS A 36 18.42 -2.53 -10.12
CA HIS A 36 17.32 -1.65 -9.72
C HIS A 36 15.97 -2.39 -9.67
N LYS A 37 15.76 -3.35 -10.58
CA LYS A 37 14.51 -4.13 -10.64
C LYS A 37 14.36 -5.12 -9.49
N VAL A 38 15.47 -5.70 -9.05
CA VAL A 38 15.51 -6.65 -7.93
C VAL A 38 15.19 -5.92 -6.63
N PHE A 39 15.85 -4.78 -6.40
CA PHE A 39 15.61 -3.94 -5.25
C PHE A 39 14.18 -3.38 -5.20
N GLN A 40 13.67 -2.85 -6.32
CA GLN A 40 12.28 -2.37 -6.41
C GLN A 40 11.26 -3.47 -6.10
N THR A 41 11.50 -4.71 -6.54
CA THR A 41 10.59 -5.85 -6.29
C THR A 41 10.53 -6.17 -4.80
N ILE A 42 11.67 -6.37 -4.15
CA ILE A 42 11.73 -6.69 -2.71
C ILE A 42 11.16 -5.53 -1.89
N PHE A 43 11.57 -4.30 -2.20
CA PHE A 43 11.09 -3.12 -1.47
C PHE A 43 9.58 -2.92 -1.66
N GLY A 44 9.07 -3.14 -2.87
CA GLY A 44 7.64 -3.14 -3.16
C GLY A 44 6.88 -4.18 -2.34
N GLU A 45 7.42 -5.40 -2.21
CA GLU A 45 6.82 -6.46 -1.38
C GLU A 45 6.82 -6.12 0.12
N ILE A 46 7.92 -5.55 0.65
CA ILE A 46 8.00 -5.08 2.04
C ILE A 46 6.98 -3.96 2.30
N ILE A 47 6.87 -2.97 1.41
CA ILE A 47 5.87 -1.89 1.53
C ILE A 47 4.45 -2.47 1.47
N THR A 48 4.18 -3.46 0.61
CA THR A 48 2.87 -4.13 0.55
C THR A 48 2.51 -4.78 1.89
N LEU A 49 3.48 -5.46 2.50
CA LEU A 49 3.33 -6.10 3.80
C LEU A 49 3.09 -5.08 4.92
N LEU A 50 3.88 -4.00 4.96
CA LEU A 50 3.68 -2.92 5.91
C LEU A 50 2.30 -2.30 5.77
N ILE A 51 1.83 -2.05 4.54
CA ILE A 51 0.47 -1.55 4.28
C ILE A 51 -0.59 -2.53 4.82
N ALA A 52 -0.43 -3.83 4.62
CA ALA A 52 -1.38 -4.83 5.14
C ALA A 52 -1.41 -4.86 6.68
N LEU A 53 -0.26 -4.75 7.34
CA LEU A 53 -0.14 -4.68 8.80
C LEU A 53 -0.68 -3.36 9.37
N GLU A 54 -0.42 -2.24 8.70
CA GLU A 54 -0.96 -0.91 9.01
C GLU A 54 -2.49 -0.93 8.89
N PHE A 55 -3.01 -1.48 7.79
CA PHE A 55 -4.44 -1.63 7.50
C PHE A 55 -5.14 -2.49 8.56
N SER A 56 -4.52 -3.61 8.94
CA SER A 56 -5.04 -4.48 10.02
C SER A 56 -5.25 -3.73 11.32
N ARG A 57 -4.22 -3.00 11.78
CA ARG A 57 -4.26 -2.21 13.02
C ARG A 57 -5.27 -1.07 12.92
N THR A 58 -5.27 -0.40 11.79
CA THR A 58 -6.14 0.73 11.48
C THR A 58 -7.62 0.30 11.45
N LEU A 59 -7.96 -0.82 10.79
CA LEU A 59 -9.31 -1.36 10.79
C LEU A 59 -9.77 -1.78 12.18
N GLN A 60 -8.92 -2.42 12.98
CA GLN A 60 -9.26 -2.81 14.34
C GLN A 60 -9.59 -1.61 15.23
N TYR A 61 -8.81 -0.53 15.12
CA TYR A 61 -9.08 0.72 15.82
C TYR A 61 -10.44 1.33 15.41
N VAL A 62 -10.72 1.35 14.12
CA VAL A 62 -11.96 1.90 13.55
C VAL A 62 -13.19 1.08 13.93
N VAL A 63 -13.13 -0.25 13.89
CA VAL A 63 -14.25 -1.13 14.27
C VAL A 63 -14.59 -0.97 15.76
N THR A 64 -13.60 -0.61 16.60
CA THR A 64 -13.76 -0.45 18.04
C THR A 64 -14.37 0.92 18.43
N ARG A 65 -14.26 1.96 17.60
CA ARG A 65 -14.90 3.27 17.83
C ARG A 65 -15.97 3.54 16.78
N GLN A 66 -17.24 3.47 17.17
CA GLN A 66 -18.42 3.87 16.37
C GLN A 66 -18.50 5.39 16.12
N GLN A 67 -17.49 6.00 15.47
CA GLN A 67 -17.57 7.39 15.00
C GLN A 67 -17.39 7.42 13.47
N SER A 68 -18.52 7.36 12.77
CA SER A 68 -18.66 7.25 11.31
C SER A 68 -17.83 8.29 10.52
N ILE A 69 -17.59 9.48 11.07
CA ILE A 69 -16.86 10.57 10.38
C ILE A 69 -15.33 10.36 10.40
N ILE A 70 -14.78 9.74 11.46
CA ILE A 70 -13.33 9.51 11.59
C ILE A 70 -12.88 8.37 10.66
N GLN A 71 -13.76 7.40 10.42
CA GLN A 71 -13.51 6.24 9.58
C GLN A 71 -13.25 6.61 8.11
N THR A 72 -13.98 7.57 7.54
CA THR A 72 -13.81 7.94 6.11
C THR A 72 -12.42 8.53 5.83
N THR A 73 -11.90 9.39 6.71
CA THR A 73 -10.56 9.97 6.58
C THR A 73 -9.48 8.89 6.59
N VAL A 74 -9.64 7.89 7.46
CA VAL A 74 -8.74 6.76 7.57
C VAL A 74 -8.73 5.90 6.30
N VAL A 75 -9.90 5.62 5.72
CA VAL A 75 -10.01 4.88 4.45
C VAL A 75 -9.35 5.64 3.30
N VAL A 76 -9.51 6.97 3.24
CA VAL A 76 -8.86 7.80 2.21
C VAL A 76 -7.34 7.81 2.37
N LEU A 77 -6.83 7.87 3.60
CA LEU A 77 -5.39 7.75 3.88
C LEU A 77 -4.84 6.40 3.41
N ILE A 78 -5.57 5.30 3.65
CA ILE A 78 -5.19 3.97 3.15
C ILE A 78 -5.18 3.93 1.61
N ALA A 79 -6.16 4.57 0.95
CA ALA A 79 -6.20 4.64 -0.51
C ALA A 79 -5.01 5.42 -1.09
N ILE A 80 -4.62 6.54 -0.46
CA ILE A 80 -3.42 7.31 -0.83
C ILE A 80 -2.16 6.46 -0.65
N LEU A 81 -2.04 5.74 0.47
CA LEU A 81 -0.91 4.84 0.75
C LEU A 81 -0.82 3.70 -0.27
N ALA A 82 -1.96 3.14 -0.69
CA ALA A 82 -2.02 2.12 -1.73
C ALA A 82 -1.60 2.65 -3.11
N LEU A 83 -1.96 3.89 -3.46
CA LEU A 83 -1.44 4.55 -4.68
C LEU A 83 0.06 4.79 -4.59
N ALA A 84 0.58 5.24 -3.44
CA ALA A 84 2.01 5.47 -3.24
C ALA A 84 2.84 4.21 -3.55
N ARG A 85 2.35 3.03 -3.16
CA ARG A 85 2.97 1.75 -3.53
C ARG A 85 3.04 1.54 -5.04
N LYS A 86 1.99 1.89 -5.79
CA LYS A 86 2.01 1.80 -7.27
C LYS A 86 3.07 2.69 -7.90
N PHE A 87 3.36 3.87 -7.32
CA PHE A 87 4.46 4.72 -7.78
C PHE A 87 5.83 4.14 -7.49
N ILE A 88 6.02 3.50 -6.33
CA ILE A 88 7.31 2.89 -5.93
C ILE A 88 7.72 1.73 -6.84
N ILE A 89 6.74 0.95 -7.32
CA ILE A 89 6.97 -0.21 -8.18
C ILE A 89 6.97 0.19 -9.67
N LEU A 90 6.66 1.45 -9.99
CA LEU A 90 6.54 1.91 -11.37
C LEU A 90 7.93 2.03 -12.02
N ASP A 91 8.16 1.25 -13.07
CA ASP A 91 9.35 1.35 -13.91
C ASP A 91 9.13 2.43 -14.99
N LEU A 92 9.62 3.65 -14.73
CA LEU A 92 9.40 4.81 -15.59
C LEU A 92 9.94 4.63 -17.02
N ASP A 93 10.87 3.69 -17.24
CA ASP A 93 11.45 3.42 -18.55
C ASP A 93 10.55 2.57 -19.46
N LYS A 94 9.50 1.95 -18.91
CA LYS A 94 8.58 1.05 -19.64
C LYS A 94 7.14 1.56 -19.71
N VAL A 95 6.82 2.64 -19.03
CA VAL A 95 5.45 3.08 -18.79
C VAL A 95 5.02 4.10 -19.84
N SER A 96 3.83 3.89 -20.39
CA SER A 96 3.26 4.83 -21.37
C SER A 96 2.86 6.15 -20.69
N ALA A 97 2.96 7.26 -21.43
CA ALA A 97 2.54 8.57 -20.92
C ALA A 97 1.08 8.59 -20.41
N GLY A 98 0.20 7.75 -20.99
CA GLY A 98 -1.18 7.60 -20.55
C GLY A 98 -1.34 6.99 -19.16
N GLU A 99 -0.53 5.98 -18.81
CA GLU A 99 -0.56 5.34 -17.48
C GLU A 99 -0.05 6.29 -16.39
N LEU A 100 1.01 7.03 -16.67
CA LEU A 100 1.53 8.08 -15.79
C LEU A 100 0.48 9.18 -15.54
N LEU A 101 -0.22 9.63 -16.59
CA LEU A 101 -1.30 10.61 -16.45
C LEU A 101 -2.49 10.06 -15.66
N GLY A 102 -2.87 8.79 -15.88
CA GLY A 102 -3.92 8.13 -15.10
C GLY A 102 -3.59 8.03 -13.61
N LEU A 103 -2.34 7.67 -13.29
CA LEU A 103 -1.84 7.65 -11.91
C LEU A 103 -1.82 9.05 -11.28
N ALA A 104 -1.39 10.07 -12.02
CA ALA A 104 -1.39 11.46 -11.57
C ALA A 104 -2.83 11.96 -11.29
N ALA A 105 -3.76 11.70 -12.19
CA ALA A 105 -5.17 12.06 -12.02
C ALA A 105 -5.82 11.37 -10.82
N ALA A 106 -5.58 10.07 -10.64
CA ALA A 106 -6.06 9.33 -9.47
C ALA A 106 -5.49 9.88 -8.16
N THR A 107 -4.21 10.27 -8.16
CA THR A 107 -3.53 10.86 -7.00
C THR A 107 -4.12 12.21 -6.63
N LEU A 108 -4.37 13.07 -7.63
CA LEU A 108 -5.02 14.35 -7.44
C LEU A 108 -6.45 14.20 -6.91
N ALA A 109 -7.25 13.27 -7.46
CA ALA A 109 -8.61 13.02 -7.00
C ALA A 109 -8.66 12.59 -5.52
N LEU A 110 -7.76 11.69 -5.10
CA LEU A 110 -7.67 11.28 -3.70
C LEU A 110 -7.15 12.40 -2.80
N GLY A 111 -6.17 13.19 -3.26
CA GLY A 111 -5.67 14.37 -2.54
C GLY A 111 -6.77 15.41 -2.28
N LEU A 112 -7.61 15.68 -3.28
CA LEU A 112 -8.77 16.58 -3.15
C LEU A 112 -9.80 16.02 -2.17
N THR A 113 -10.09 14.72 -2.26
CA THR A 113 -11.00 14.04 -1.33
C THR A 113 -10.52 14.18 0.12
N TYR A 114 -9.22 13.99 0.36
CA TYR A 114 -8.61 14.19 1.68
C TYR A 114 -8.71 15.64 2.16
N LEU A 115 -8.47 16.62 1.27
CA LEU A 115 -8.59 18.04 1.60
C LEU A 115 -10.01 18.39 2.07
N ILE A 116 -11.04 17.95 1.36
CA ILE A 116 -12.45 18.20 1.70
C ILE A 116 -12.79 17.59 3.06
N LEU A 117 -12.40 16.34 3.31
CA LEU A 117 -12.62 15.68 4.59
C LEU A 117 -11.90 16.39 5.74
N LYS A 118 -10.68 16.89 5.49
CA LYS A 118 -9.91 17.66 6.47
C LYS A 118 -10.57 18.99 6.80
N ILE A 119 -11.09 19.71 5.81
CA ILE A 119 -11.82 20.98 6.00
C ILE A 119 -13.09 20.75 6.83
N ARG A 120 -13.87 19.70 6.52
CA ARG A 120 -15.09 19.35 7.27
C ARG A 120 -14.82 18.97 8.73
N LYS A 121 -13.64 18.42 9.02
CA LYS A 121 -13.24 18.11 10.41
C LYS A 121 -12.84 19.37 11.20
N ASN A 122 -12.47 20.45 10.52
CA ASN A 122 -11.95 21.69 11.13
C ASN A 122 -13.05 22.73 11.39
N THR A 123 -14.32 22.39 11.15
CA THR A 123 -15.48 23.24 11.45
C THR A 123 -16.03 22.82 12.82
N PRO A 124 -16.09 23.74 13.82
CA PRO A 124 -16.54 23.43 15.18
C PRO A 124 -18.02 23.07 15.24
#